data_AF-X1E5Q4-F1
#
_entry.id   AF-X1E5Q4-F1
#
_cell.length_a   1.000
_cell.length_b   1.000
_cell.length_c   1.000
_cell.angle_alpha   90.00
_cell.angle_beta   90.00
_cell.angle_gamma   90.00
#
_symmetry.space_group_name_H-M   'P 1'
#
loop_
_entity.id
_entity.type
_entity.pdbx_description
1 polymer ?
#
loop_
_entity_poly.entity_id
_entity_poly.type
_entity_poly.pdbx_seq_one_letter_code
_entity_poly.pdbx_strand_id
1 'polypeptide(L)' 'MITLEDLENHEATWENTITMEYKGLTLHELPPNGQGLAALIMLGILKNFDLSQFEPDSPQSIHLQIEAMKLAFSDA' A
#
# COMPACT_ATOMS: atom_id res chain seq x y z
N MET A 1 3.05 -24.72 -17.48
CA MET A 1 1.69 -25.31 -17.56
C MET A 1 1.40 -25.94 -16.21
N ILE A 2 0.17 -25.87 -15.72
CA ILE A 2 -0.25 -26.42 -14.43
C ILE A 2 -0.47 -27.95 -14.56
N THR A 3 -0.06 -28.73 -13.57
CA THR A 3 -0.21 -30.19 -13.47
C THR A 3 -1.23 -30.60 -12.40
N LEU A 4 -1.61 -31.89 -12.36
CA LEU A 4 -2.46 -32.42 -11.28
C LEU A 4 -1.76 -32.39 -9.92
N GLU A 5 -0.45 -32.62 -9.90
CA GLU A 5 0.38 -32.56 -8.68
C GLU A 5 0.43 -31.13 -8.11
N ASP A 6 0.49 -30.10 -8.95
CA ASP A 6 0.42 -28.70 -8.50
C ASP A 6 -0.91 -28.39 -7.80
N LEU A 7 -2.02 -28.97 -8.28
CA LEU A 7 -3.35 -28.78 -7.69
C LEU A 7 -3.50 -29.56 -6.38
N GLU A 8 -2.95 -30.77 -6.32
CA GLU A 8 -2.98 -31.61 -5.11
C GLU A 8 -2.17 -30.97 -3.97
N ASN A 9 -1.04 -30.34 -4.28
CA ASN A 9 -0.14 -29.73 -3.31
C ASN A 9 -0.43 -28.24 -3.03
N HIS A 10 -1.44 -27.65 -3.66
CA HIS A 10 -1.77 -26.25 -3.43
C HIS A 10 -2.43 -26.04 -2.05
N GLU A 11 -1.86 -25.17 -1.25
CA GLU A 11 -2.44 -24.73 0.03
C GLU A 11 -2.53 -23.20 0.09
N ALA A 12 -3.63 -22.70 0.66
CA ALA A 12 -3.81 -21.29 0.96
C ALA A 12 -3.32 -20.98 2.37
N THR A 13 -2.61 -19.87 2.55
CA THR A 13 -2.23 -19.37 3.89
C THR A 13 -3.23 -18.33 4.36
N TRP A 14 -3.49 -18.33 5.67
CA TRP A 14 -4.22 -17.26 6.33
C TRP A 14 -3.22 -16.37 7.08
N GLU A 15 -3.11 -15.12 6.63
CA GLU A 15 -2.11 -14.19 7.14
C GLU A 15 -2.76 -13.04 7.91
N ASN A 16 -2.06 -12.53 8.93
CA ASN A 16 -2.46 -11.31 9.61
C ASN A 16 -2.08 -10.07 8.78
N THR A 17 -2.86 -8.99 8.91
CA THR A 17 -2.60 -7.73 8.20
C THR A 17 -1.44 -6.96 8.81
N ILE A 18 -0.67 -6.26 7.97
CA ILE A 18 0.20 -5.16 8.38
C ILE A 18 -0.67 -3.90 8.51
N THR A 19 -0.45 -3.12 9.56
CA THR A 19 -1.33 -1.98 9.87
C THR A 19 -0.57 -0.69 10.08
N MET A 20 -1.24 0.43 9.79
CA MET A 20 -0.73 1.77 10.07
C MET A 20 -1.87 2.73 10.41
N GLU A 21 -1.66 3.59 11.40
CA GLU A 21 -2.55 4.72 11.65
C GLU A 21 -2.24 5.92 10.75
N TYR A 22 -3.28 6.42 10.08
CA TYR A 22 -3.24 7.61 9.26
C TYR A 22 -4.46 8.48 9.50
N LYS A 23 -4.24 9.71 10.02
CA LYS A 23 -5.29 10.72 10.29
C LYS A 23 -6.52 10.17 11.04
N GLY A 24 -6.30 9.35 12.07
CA GLY A 24 -7.36 8.78 12.92
C GLY A 24 -8.05 7.53 12.35
N LEU A 25 -7.60 7.03 11.19
CA LEU A 25 -8.02 5.77 10.60
C LEU A 25 -6.88 4.75 10.71
N THR A 26 -7.23 3.46 10.79
CA THR A 26 -6.25 2.37 10.67
C THR A 26 -6.37 1.76 9.27
N LEU A 27 -5.29 1.83 8.50
CA LEU A 27 -5.16 1.10 7.25
C LEU A 27 -4.66 -0.31 7.53
N HIS A 28 -5.31 -1.30 6.93
CA HIS A 28 -4.92 -2.70 6.98
C HIS A 28 -4.55 -3.15 5.57
N GLU A 29 -3.35 -3.70 5.40
CA GLU A 29 -2.91 -4.29 4.14
C GLU A 29 -2.39 -5.70 4.37
N LEU A 30 -2.52 -6.55 3.37
CA LEU A 30 -1.94 -7.88 3.42
C LEU A 30 -0.40 -7.78 3.40
N PRO A 31 0.31 -8.73 4.05
CA PRO A 31 1.74 -8.86 3.86
C PRO A 31 2.07 -9.21 2.40
N PRO A 32 3.36 -9.21 2.00
CA PRO A 32 3.78 -9.73 0.71
C PRO A 32 3.12 -11.09 0.40
N ASN A 33 2.77 -11.39 -0.84
CA ASN A 33 3.32 -10.90 -2.10
C ASN A 33 2.45 -9.88 -2.86
N GLY A 34 1.49 -9.22 -2.19
CA GLY A 34 0.67 -8.16 -2.78
C GLY A 34 1.37 -6.80 -2.86
N GLN A 35 0.70 -5.82 -3.47
CA GLN A 35 1.19 -4.42 -3.57
C GLN A 35 0.71 -3.51 -2.42
N GLY A 36 0.01 -4.07 -1.42
CA GLY A 36 -0.54 -3.32 -0.29
C GLY A 36 0.53 -2.60 0.54
N LEU A 37 1.74 -3.15 0.62
CA LEU A 37 2.86 -2.53 1.32
C LEU A 37 3.21 -1.14 0.75
N ALA A 38 3.11 -0.95 -0.57
CA ALA A 38 3.35 0.35 -1.19
C ALA A 38 2.33 1.40 -0.71
N ALA A 39 1.07 1.03 -0.48
CA ALA A 39 0.07 1.96 0.06
C ALA A 39 0.43 2.40 1.50
N LEU A 40 0.89 1.47 2.35
CA LEU A 40 1.36 1.78 3.70
C LEU A 40 2.56 2.72 3.66
N ILE A 41 3.58 2.43 2.84
CA ILE A 41 4.78 3.28 2.70
C ILE A 41 4.41 4.67 2.19
N MET A 42 3.58 4.76 1.15
CA MET A 42 3.10 6.04 0.60
C MET A 42 2.41 6.88 1.67
N LEU A 43 1.48 6.31 2.43
CA LEU A 43 0.80 7.05 3.51
C LEU A 43 1.76 7.44 4.65
N GLY A 44 2.76 6.60 4.93
CA GLY A 44 3.84 6.94 5.86
C GLY A 44 4.63 8.17 5.43
N ILE A 45 4.92 8.31 4.13
CA ILE A 45 5.56 9.50 3.56
C ILE A 45 4.61 10.71 3.66
N LEU A 46 3.38 10.56 3.16
CA LEU A 46 2.37 11.63 3.11
C LEU A 46 1.95 12.14 4.49
N LYS A 47 2.14 11.36 5.55
CA LYS A 47 1.91 11.78 6.96
C LYS A 47 2.72 13.03 7.34
N ASN A 48 3.81 13.32 6.64
CA ASN A 48 4.65 14.50 6.89
C ASN A 48 4.18 15.75 6.13
N PHE A 49 3.08 15.67 5.38
CA PHE A 49 2.54 16.77 4.59
C PHE A 49 1.10 17.07 5.03
N ASP A 50 0.79 18.36 5.17
CA ASP A 50 -0.60 18.78 5.35
C ASP A 50 -1.32 18.82 4.00
N LEU A 51 -1.82 17.68 3.54
CA LEU A 51 -2.62 17.61 2.31
C LEU A 51 -3.95 18.37 2.42
N SER A 52 -4.45 18.69 3.63
CA SER A 52 -5.75 19.36 3.78
C SER A 52 -5.74 20.82 3.34
N GLN A 53 -4.54 21.40 3.18
CA GLN A 53 -4.37 22.74 2.62
C GLN A 53 -4.63 22.81 1.11
N PHE A 54 -4.74 21.66 0.44
CA PHE A 54 -4.93 21.54 -1.00
C PHE A 54 -6.31 20.94 -1.31
N GLU A 55 -6.93 21.38 -2.40
CA GLU A 55 -8.06 20.65 -2.96
C GLU A 55 -7.60 19.24 -3.40
N PRO A 56 -8.41 18.19 -3.20
CA PRO A 56 -8.00 16.80 -3.43
C PRO A 56 -7.34 16.54 -4.78
N ASP A 57 -7.89 17.12 -5.85
CA ASP A 57 -7.41 16.96 -7.23
C ASP A 57 -6.57 18.14 -7.74
N SER A 58 -6.10 19.01 -6.84
CA SER A 58 -5.18 20.07 -7.23
C SER A 58 -3.84 19.49 -7.73
N PRO A 59 -3.14 20.19 -8.63
CA PRO A 59 -1.83 19.76 -9.09
C PRO A 59 -0.82 19.50 -7.95
N GLN A 60 -0.90 20.28 -6.87
CA GLN A 60 -0.03 20.14 -5.70
C GLN A 60 -0.33 18.86 -4.92
N SER A 61 -1.61 18.57 -4.65
CA SER A 61 -2.04 17.34 -3.99
C SER A 61 -1.65 16.11 -4.79
N ILE A 62 -1.94 16.12 -6.10
CA ILE A 62 -1.62 15.02 -7.01
C ILE A 62 -0.10 14.82 -7.12
N HIS A 63 0.69 15.90 -7.23
CA HIS A 63 2.15 15.80 -7.31
C HIS A 63 2.74 15.09 -6.09
N LEU A 64 2.32 15.49 -4.88
CA LEU A 64 2.79 14.85 -3.64
C LEU A 64 2.42 13.37 -3.58
N GLN A 65 1.18 13.02 -3.96
CA GLN A 65 0.73 11.63 -4.01
C GLN A 65 1.51 10.79 -5.03
N ILE A 66 1.76 11.32 -6.23
CA ILE A 66 2.54 10.64 -7.28
C ILE A 66 3.97 10.39 -6.82
N GLU A 67 4.66 11.41 -6.29
CA GLU A 67 6.06 11.26 -5.87
C GLU A 67 6.19 10.33 -4.66
N ALA A 68 5.28 10.40 -3.70
CA ALA A 68 5.23 9.45 -2.58
C ALA A 68 5.00 8.02 -3.06
N MET A 69 4.10 7.81 -4.02
CA MET A 69 3.81 6.47 -4.57
C MET A 69 5.00 5.91 -5.37
N LYS A 70 5.71 6.75 -6.13
CA LYS A 70 6.93 6.33 -6.85
C LYS A 70 8.01 5.81 -5.90
N LEU A 71 8.23 6.51 -4.78
CA LEU A 71 9.15 6.08 -3.73
C LEU A 71 8.66 4.82 -3.04
N ALA A 72 7.36 4.71 -2.78
CA ALA A 72 6.80 3.51 -2.18
C ALA A 72 6.99 2.26 -3.06
N PHE A 73 6.77 2.38 -4.37
CA PHE A 73 7.00 1.27 -5.31
C PHE A 73 8.48 0.95 -5.56
N SER A 74 9.42 1.84 -5.27
CA SER A 74 10.85 1.50 -5.36
C SER A 74 11.32 0.61 -4.22
N ASP A 75 10.64 0.70 -3.08
CA ASP A 75 11.07 0.09 -1.82
C ASP A 75 10.22 -1.11 -1.39
N ALA A 76 8.97 -1.20 -1.87
CA ALA A 76 8.04 -2.30 -1.62
C ALA A 76 8.36 -3.55 -2.46
#